data_AF-A0A7Y9DR04-F1
#
_entry.id   AF-A0A7Y9DR04-F1
#
_cell.length_a   1.000
_cell.length_b   1.000
_cell.length_c   1.000
_cell.angle_alpha   90.00
_cell.angle_beta   90.00
_cell.angle_gamma   90.00
#
_symmetry.space_group_name_H-M   'P 1'
#
loop_
_entity.id
_entity.type
_entity.pdbx_description
1 polymer ?
#
loop_
_entity_poly.entity_id
_entity_poly.type
_entity_poly.pdbx_seq_one_letter_code
_entity_poly.pdbx_strand_id
1 'polypeptide(L)'
;MTDRTPVVVGVGQVSERLDEPGYQGLSPVELGAEAARRALADTGADPAAVAARVDLVAAVRQFEASAPGAVAPLGGSDNVPRSIASRVGAEPRVAVLAVVGGQTPQSLVTEASGRIAAGEIDVALLVGAEAMSTARHLLTKVAEDERPDWSEQVGGQLDDRGLGLETFIVPEQVEHDVLAPVVQYALFEHARRGRLRLDREAYRRDMAELFAPFTEVAAKHPHAAAPTVRGVDELATPSGDNRPITDPYLRFLVSRDQVNQGAAVVLAATDVARELGIPSDGGARWVHLHGHADLVEPPVLDRADLGASPAAATAVRRALDQAGIGPDDLATIDLYSCFPIAVRVVTDALGLTADDPRGLTVTGGLPFFGGPGNDYSMHAIADTVTALRARPGTYGLVGANGGAIHKYSAGVYSTRPAPWQDGDDAAAQAEVDATHASGAPGKVARVDGAATVETYTVEYGRDGRPYGAVVVGRTHDDGRRFLARVAPDDAASLEALATTDPLGRTVTVTSGEQGNRVAL
;
A
#
# COMPACT_ATOMS: atom_id res chain seq x y z
N MET A 1 -15.52 -3.00 -36.50
CA MET A 1 -15.29 -3.88 -35.34
C MET A 1 -15.15 -2.97 -34.13
N THR A 2 -15.87 -3.23 -33.06
CA THR A 2 -15.74 -2.51 -31.79
C THR A 2 -14.37 -2.82 -31.19
N ASP A 3 -13.56 -1.80 -30.94
CA ASP A 3 -12.23 -1.93 -30.33
C ASP A 3 -12.38 -1.63 -28.83
N ARG A 4 -12.60 -2.69 -28.06
CA ARG A 4 -12.89 -2.65 -26.62
C ARG A 4 -11.65 -2.68 -25.74
N THR A 5 -10.49 -2.44 -26.32
CA THR A 5 -9.23 -2.35 -25.56
C THR A 5 -9.39 -1.30 -24.45
N PRO A 6 -9.08 -1.62 -23.18
CA PRO A 6 -9.13 -0.66 -22.09
C PRO A 6 -7.91 0.26 -22.13
N VAL A 7 -8.14 1.54 -21.91
CA VAL A 7 -7.09 2.56 -21.82
C VAL A 7 -7.34 3.47 -20.63
N VAL A 8 -6.29 3.80 -19.89
CA VAL A 8 -6.32 4.94 -18.97
C VAL A 8 -6.31 6.21 -19.81
N VAL A 9 -7.32 7.05 -19.62
CA VAL A 9 -7.54 8.27 -20.42
C VAL A 9 -7.47 9.54 -19.59
N GLY A 10 -7.64 9.47 -18.27
CA GLY A 10 -7.58 10.62 -17.39
C GLY A 10 -7.01 10.26 -16.02
N VAL A 11 -6.18 11.12 -15.45
CA VAL A 11 -5.66 10.98 -14.09
C VAL A 11 -5.73 12.32 -13.36
N GLY A 12 -5.99 12.29 -12.06
CA GLY A 12 -6.15 13.50 -11.25
C GLY A 12 -5.64 13.28 -9.84
N GLN A 13 -4.97 14.30 -9.30
CA GLN A 13 -4.49 14.32 -7.93
C GLN A 13 -4.87 15.65 -7.26
N VAL A 14 -5.16 15.60 -5.96
CA VAL A 14 -5.39 16.76 -5.10
C VAL A 14 -4.72 16.56 -3.75
N SER A 15 -4.35 17.66 -3.12
CA SER A 15 -3.84 17.67 -1.75
C SER A 15 -4.18 18.98 -1.06
N GLU A 16 -4.39 18.94 0.25
CA GLU A 16 -4.52 20.11 1.11
C GLU A 16 -3.55 20.01 2.29
N ARG A 17 -3.04 21.16 2.76
CA ARG A 17 -2.24 21.25 3.99
C ARG A 17 -2.82 22.33 4.89
N LEU A 18 -2.89 22.03 6.18
CA LEU A 18 -3.55 22.89 7.19
C LEU A 18 -3.03 24.33 7.19
N ASP A 19 -1.72 24.51 6.97
CA ASP A 19 -1.04 25.80 7.08
C ASP A 19 -0.88 26.51 5.72
N GLU A 20 -1.39 25.94 4.62
CA GLU A 20 -1.26 26.52 3.28
C GLU A 20 -2.38 27.53 2.97
N PRO A 21 -2.07 28.64 2.27
CA PRO A 21 -3.10 29.55 1.78
C PRO A 21 -4.10 28.80 0.89
N GLY A 22 -5.39 29.00 1.14
CA GLY A 22 -6.46 28.36 0.36
C GLY A 22 -6.85 26.96 0.85
N TYR A 23 -6.36 26.51 2.01
CA TYR A 23 -6.92 25.36 2.73
C TYR A 23 -8.43 25.52 2.94
N GLN A 24 -9.22 24.57 2.45
CA GLN A 24 -10.69 24.56 2.56
C GLN A 24 -11.19 23.60 3.63
N GLY A 25 -10.37 22.62 4.03
CA GLY A 25 -10.76 21.62 5.03
C GLY A 25 -11.79 20.63 4.49
N LEU A 26 -11.57 20.18 3.25
CA LEU A 26 -12.46 19.26 2.55
C LEU A 26 -12.56 17.91 3.29
N SER A 27 -13.75 17.32 3.24
CA SER A 27 -13.96 15.93 3.67
C SER A 27 -13.26 14.95 2.72
N PRO A 28 -13.08 13.66 3.11
CA PRO A 28 -12.54 12.65 2.21
C PRO A 28 -13.34 12.51 0.91
N VAL A 29 -14.68 12.58 0.99
CA VAL A 29 -15.57 12.53 -0.19
C VAL A 29 -15.37 13.74 -1.10
N GLU A 30 -15.20 14.93 -0.53
CA GLU A 30 -14.97 16.16 -1.29
C GLU A 30 -13.60 16.18 -1.96
N LEU A 31 -12.55 15.70 -1.28
CA LEU A 31 -11.23 15.49 -1.86
C LEU A 31 -11.29 14.47 -3.02
N GLY A 32 -11.98 13.35 -2.83
CA GLY A 32 -12.18 12.35 -3.88
C GLY A 32 -12.91 12.94 -5.09
N ALA A 33 -13.96 13.74 -4.86
CA ALA A 33 -14.66 14.45 -5.93
C ALA A 33 -13.76 15.45 -6.67
N GLU A 34 -12.88 16.17 -5.97
CA GLU A 34 -11.93 17.09 -6.60
C GLU A 34 -10.87 16.34 -7.42
N ALA A 35 -10.35 15.22 -6.93
CA ALA A 35 -9.47 14.36 -7.71
C ALA A 35 -10.17 13.84 -8.97
N ALA A 36 -11.43 13.40 -8.85
CA ALA A 36 -12.23 12.94 -9.98
C ALA A 36 -12.50 14.04 -11.02
N ARG A 37 -12.80 15.28 -10.61
CA ARG A 37 -12.93 16.43 -11.54
C ARG A 37 -11.65 16.64 -12.33
N ARG A 38 -10.49 16.56 -11.66
CA ARG A 38 -9.19 16.71 -12.32
C ARG A 38 -8.92 15.58 -13.30
N ALA A 39 -9.26 14.34 -12.95
CA ALA A 39 -9.10 13.19 -13.84
C ALA A 39 -10.01 13.29 -15.07
N LEU A 40 -11.26 13.73 -14.90
CA LEU A 40 -12.19 13.98 -16.00
C LEU A 40 -11.69 15.10 -16.92
N ALA A 41 -11.17 16.19 -16.36
CA ALA A 41 -10.56 17.28 -17.13
C ALA A 41 -9.28 16.86 -17.87
N ASP A 42 -8.46 16.01 -17.26
CA ASP A 42 -7.23 15.50 -17.86
C ASP A 42 -7.48 14.66 -19.12
N THR A 43 -8.68 14.11 -19.32
CA THR A 43 -9.06 13.41 -20.55
C THR A 43 -8.93 14.27 -21.81
N GLY A 44 -8.94 15.60 -21.67
CA GLY A 44 -8.90 16.53 -22.80
C GLY A 44 -10.20 16.60 -23.63
N ALA A 45 -11.24 15.88 -23.21
CA ALA A 45 -12.60 15.99 -23.73
C ALA A 45 -13.46 16.88 -22.82
N ASP A 46 -14.73 17.09 -23.17
CA ASP A 46 -15.69 17.74 -22.27
C ASP A 46 -15.91 16.88 -21.01
N PRO A 47 -15.51 17.36 -19.81
CA PRO A 47 -15.62 16.57 -18.59
C PRO A 47 -17.05 16.11 -18.28
N ALA A 48 -18.05 16.93 -18.63
CA ALA A 48 -19.45 16.57 -18.40
C ALA A 48 -19.90 15.43 -19.31
N ALA A 49 -19.44 15.42 -20.57
CA ALA A 49 -19.72 14.34 -21.51
C ALA A 49 -19.07 13.02 -21.09
N VAL A 50 -17.82 13.07 -20.58
CA VAL A 50 -17.15 11.88 -20.04
C VAL A 50 -17.84 11.40 -18.77
N ALA A 51 -18.16 12.28 -17.82
CA ALA A 51 -18.85 11.93 -16.59
C ALA A 51 -20.21 11.25 -16.84
N ALA A 52 -20.97 11.75 -17.80
CA ALA A 52 -22.26 11.17 -18.20
C ALA A 52 -22.14 9.76 -18.82
N ARG A 53 -20.94 9.34 -19.25
CA ARG A 53 -20.67 7.98 -19.77
C ARG A 53 -20.12 7.02 -18.72
N VAL A 54 -19.85 7.46 -17.49
CA VAL A 54 -19.30 6.60 -16.43
C VAL A 54 -20.33 5.57 -15.99
N ASP A 55 -20.07 4.30 -16.29
CA ASP A 55 -20.92 3.16 -15.87
C ASP A 55 -20.57 2.65 -14.48
N LEU A 56 -19.29 2.77 -14.12
CA LEU A 56 -18.73 2.26 -12.88
C LEU A 56 -17.97 3.33 -12.12
N VAL A 57 -18.27 3.48 -10.84
CA VAL A 57 -17.42 4.20 -9.89
C VAL A 57 -16.96 3.23 -8.81
N ALA A 58 -15.65 3.09 -8.63
CA ALA A 58 -15.07 2.30 -7.55
C ALA A 58 -14.25 3.20 -6.63
N ALA A 59 -14.61 3.18 -5.34
CA ALA A 59 -13.91 3.90 -4.30
C ALA A 59 -12.96 2.98 -3.52
N VAL A 60 -11.75 3.48 -3.27
CA VAL A 60 -10.82 2.91 -2.29
C VAL A 60 -11.35 3.23 -0.90
N ARG A 61 -11.41 2.21 -0.03
CA ARG A 61 -11.93 2.36 1.33
C ARG A 61 -11.00 3.24 2.17
N GLN A 62 -11.59 4.23 2.84
CA GLN A 62 -10.86 5.12 3.73
C GLN A 62 -10.30 4.38 4.95
N PHE A 63 -9.20 4.89 5.49
CA PHE A 63 -8.50 4.31 6.64
C PHE A 63 -9.37 4.33 7.91
N GLU A 64 -10.16 5.39 8.11
CA GLU A 64 -11.12 5.49 9.22
C GLU A 64 -12.24 4.44 9.16
N ALA A 65 -12.46 3.81 8.02
CA ALA A 65 -13.42 2.72 7.81
C ALA A 65 -12.74 1.35 7.62
N SER A 66 -11.44 1.23 7.92
CA SER A 66 -10.62 0.04 7.61
C SER A 66 -10.46 -0.95 8.78
N ALA A 67 -11.12 -0.73 9.92
CA ALA A 67 -11.08 -1.63 11.07
C ALA A 67 -12.48 -2.14 11.45
N PRO A 68 -12.61 -3.37 11.99
CA PRO A 68 -13.89 -3.89 12.47
C PRO A 68 -14.52 -2.96 13.52
N GLY A 69 -15.76 -2.54 13.27
CA GLY A 69 -16.49 -1.64 14.16
C GLY A 69 -15.94 -0.20 14.21
N ALA A 70 -15.10 0.20 13.25
CA ALA A 70 -14.62 1.56 13.16
C ALA A 70 -15.77 2.56 12.96
N VAL A 71 -15.70 3.69 13.67
CA VAL A 71 -16.67 4.78 13.58
C VAL A 71 -15.90 6.04 13.22
N ALA A 72 -16.25 6.64 12.08
CA ALA A 72 -15.69 7.92 11.66
C ALA A 72 -16.16 9.02 12.63
N PRO A 73 -15.26 9.69 13.37
CA PRO A 73 -15.63 10.58 14.46
C PRO A 73 -16.28 11.90 13.99
N LEU A 74 -16.15 12.23 12.69
CA LEU A 74 -16.82 13.37 12.06
C LEU A 74 -18.00 12.93 11.18
N GLY A 75 -18.41 11.65 11.23
CA GLY A 75 -19.39 11.10 10.29
C GLY A 75 -18.79 10.72 8.94
N GLY A 76 -19.60 10.09 8.09
CA GLY A 76 -19.19 9.67 6.75
C GLY A 76 -20.38 9.33 5.86
N SER A 77 -20.11 9.15 4.56
CA SER A 77 -21.13 8.74 3.59
C SER A 77 -21.48 7.27 3.72
N ASP A 78 -22.79 6.95 3.68
CA ASP A 78 -23.29 5.58 3.55
C ASP A 78 -23.00 4.96 2.17
N ASN A 79 -22.65 5.77 1.18
CA ASN A 79 -22.31 5.35 -0.17
C ASN A 79 -21.26 6.28 -0.81
N VAL A 80 -20.01 6.17 -0.32
CA VAL A 80 -18.85 6.95 -0.77
C VAL A 80 -18.73 7.06 -2.30
N PRO A 81 -18.74 5.97 -3.10
CA PRO A 81 -18.63 6.08 -4.56
C PRO A 81 -19.76 6.90 -5.18
N ARG A 82 -21.02 6.78 -4.70
CA ARG A 82 -22.14 7.60 -5.22
C ARG A 82 -22.09 9.05 -4.76
N SER A 83 -21.65 9.30 -3.52
CA SER A 83 -21.40 10.67 -3.03
C SER A 83 -20.36 11.40 -3.89
N ILE A 84 -19.33 10.71 -4.35
CA ILE A 84 -18.31 11.26 -5.26
C ILE A 84 -18.90 11.42 -6.67
N ALA A 85 -19.59 10.40 -7.19
CA ALA A 85 -20.16 10.42 -8.53
C ALA A 85 -21.12 11.61 -8.75
N SER A 86 -22.04 11.85 -7.80
CA SER A 86 -23.02 12.94 -7.91
C SER A 86 -22.35 14.32 -7.98
N ARG A 87 -21.26 14.52 -7.25
CA ARG A 87 -20.48 15.78 -7.22
C ARG A 87 -19.71 16.08 -8.51
N VAL A 88 -19.55 15.08 -9.38
CA VAL A 88 -18.91 15.23 -10.69
C VAL A 88 -19.89 15.05 -11.85
N GLY A 89 -21.18 14.91 -11.56
CA GLY A 89 -22.23 14.73 -12.58
C GLY A 89 -22.26 13.35 -13.22
N ALA A 90 -21.73 12.32 -12.54
CA ALA A 90 -21.80 10.93 -12.97
C ALA A 90 -22.95 10.18 -12.26
N GLU A 91 -23.61 9.29 -12.99
CA GLU A 91 -24.69 8.43 -12.48
C GLU A 91 -24.38 6.95 -12.77
N PRO A 92 -23.41 6.34 -12.05
CA PRO A 92 -22.96 5.00 -12.38
C PRO A 92 -24.04 3.95 -12.09
N ARG A 93 -24.13 2.98 -13.01
CA ARG A 93 -24.91 1.76 -12.80
C ARG A 93 -24.30 0.91 -11.69
N VAL A 94 -22.98 0.88 -11.58
CA VAL A 94 -22.24 0.07 -10.61
C VAL A 94 -21.39 0.98 -9.73
N ALA A 95 -21.69 1.01 -8.44
CA ALA A 95 -20.89 1.64 -7.41
C ALA A 95 -20.24 0.56 -6.54
N VAL A 96 -18.92 0.64 -6.36
CA VAL A 96 -18.12 -0.32 -5.59
C VAL A 96 -17.38 0.41 -4.47
N LEU A 97 -17.42 -0.14 -3.27
CA LEU A 97 -16.48 0.20 -2.19
C LEU A 97 -15.57 -1.00 -1.95
N ALA A 98 -14.28 -0.82 -2.22
CA ALA A 98 -13.32 -1.90 -2.25
C ALA A 98 -12.91 -2.40 -0.84
N VAL A 99 -12.14 -3.48 -0.81
CA VAL A 99 -11.52 -4.02 0.40
C VAL A 99 -10.39 -3.11 0.91
N VAL A 100 -9.98 -3.31 2.16
CA VAL A 100 -8.83 -2.62 2.77
C VAL A 100 -7.53 -3.07 2.10
N GLY A 101 -6.62 -2.14 1.88
CA GLY A 101 -5.23 -2.41 1.52
C GLY A 101 -4.70 -1.53 0.39
N GLY A 102 -3.40 -1.22 0.44
CA GLY A 102 -2.71 -0.37 -0.55
C GLY A 102 -2.56 -0.97 -1.94
N GLN A 103 -2.89 -2.25 -2.14
CA GLN A 103 -2.94 -2.90 -3.46
C GLN A 103 -4.17 -2.47 -4.27
N THR A 104 -5.22 -2.06 -3.57
CA THR A 104 -6.56 -1.85 -4.12
C THR A 104 -6.61 -0.92 -5.35
N PRO A 105 -5.88 0.22 -5.40
CA PRO A 105 -5.89 1.06 -6.61
C PRO A 105 -5.48 0.32 -7.88
N GLN A 106 -4.41 -0.49 -7.81
CA GLN A 106 -3.91 -1.24 -8.96
C GLN A 106 -4.86 -2.40 -9.32
N SER A 107 -5.35 -3.16 -8.33
CA SER A 107 -6.31 -4.24 -8.60
C SER A 107 -7.61 -3.72 -9.21
N LEU A 108 -8.07 -2.52 -8.82
CA LEU A 108 -9.24 -1.88 -9.42
C LEU A 108 -8.99 -1.47 -10.88
N VAL A 109 -7.79 -1.03 -11.24
CA VAL A 109 -7.39 -0.79 -12.64
C VAL A 109 -7.42 -2.09 -13.43
N THR A 110 -6.85 -3.18 -12.88
CA THR A 110 -6.88 -4.51 -13.48
C THR A 110 -8.31 -5.00 -13.73
N GLU A 111 -9.16 -4.97 -12.69
CA GLU A 111 -10.56 -5.40 -12.76
C GLU A 111 -11.36 -4.57 -13.77
N ALA A 112 -11.29 -3.24 -13.68
CA ALA A 112 -12.02 -2.36 -14.59
C ALA A 112 -11.60 -2.58 -16.04
N SER A 113 -10.30 -2.82 -16.29
CA SER A 113 -9.78 -3.11 -17.63
C SER A 113 -10.34 -4.42 -18.19
N GLY A 114 -10.37 -5.49 -17.39
CA GLY A 114 -10.98 -6.77 -17.80
C GLY A 114 -12.47 -6.64 -18.11
N ARG A 115 -13.21 -5.89 -17.29
CA ARG A 115 -14.65 -5.65 -17.51
C ARG A 115 -14.94 -4.81 -18.76
N ILE A 116 -14.09 -3.83 -19.05
CA ILE A 116 -14.15 -3.05 -20.30
C ILE A 116 -13.91 -3.95 -21.51
N ALA A 117 -12.86 -4.78 -21.46
CA ALA A 117 -12.49 -5.71 -22.52
C ALA A 117 -13.60 -6.74 -22.79
N ALA A 118 -14.26 -7.22 -21.72
CA ALA A 118 -15.41 -8.11 -21.79
C ALA A 118 -16.71 -7.42 -22.28
N GLY A 119 -16.73 -6.10 -22.42
CA GLY A 119 -17.90 -5.33 -22.86
C GLY A 119 -18.96 -5.13 -21.77
N GLU A 120 -18.62 -5.31 -20.49
CA GLU A 120 -19.56 -5.18 -19.38
C GLU A 120 -19.80 -3.72 -18.95
N ILE A 121 -18.81 -2.86 -19.16
CA ILE A 121 -18.81 -1.42 -18.88
C ILE A 121 -18.00 -0.69 -19.96
N ASP A 122 -18.32 0.57 -20.23
CA ASP A 122 -17.61 1.41 -21.20
C ASP A 122 -16.57 2.31 -20.54
N VAL A 123 -16.95 2.96 -19.43
CA VAL A 123 -16.11 3.93 -18.72
C VAL A 123 -16.16 3.65 -17.22
N ALA A 124 -14.98 3.61 -16.61
CA ALA A 124 -14.81 3.47 -15.17
C ALA A 124 -14.10 4.70 -14.59
N LEU A 125 -14.57 5.17 -13.43
CA LEU A 125 -13.90 6.15 -12.60
C LEU A 125 -13.48 5.47 -11.28
N LEU A 126 -12.18 5.40 -11.05
CA LEU A 126 -11.59 4.88 -9.82
C LEU A 126 -11.13 6.06 -8.98
N VAL A 127 -11.37 6.02 -7.67
CA VAL A 127 -11.08 7.17 -6.80
C VAL A 127 -10.74 6.73 -5.38
N GLY A 128 -9.82 7.44 -4.74
CA GLY A 128 -9.60 7.34 -3.31
C GLY A 128 -9.17 8.69 -2.74
N ALA A 129 -9.36 8.84 -1.43
CA ALA A 129 -8.99 10.05 -0.71
C ALA A 129 -8.96 9.83 0.79
N GLU A 130 -8.09 10.58 1.46
CA GLU A 130 -7.98 10.67 2.91
C GLU A 130 -7.92 12.13 3.34
N ALA A 131 -8.56 12.46 4.47
CA ALA A 131 -8.52 13.78 5.10
C ALA A 131 -8.03 13.70 6.56
N MET A 132 -7.09 12.79 6.84
CA MET A 132 -6.65 12.46 8.20
C MET A 132 -5.99 13.65 8.93
N SER A 133 -5.29 14.53 8.22
CA SER A 133 -4.74 15.75 8.84
C SER A 133 -5.84 16.71 9.27
N THR A 134 -6.83 16.95 8.41
CA THR A 134 -8.02 17.76 8.70
C THR A 134 -8.79 17.16 9.87
N ALA A 135 -9.13 15.88 9.81
CA ALA A 135 -9.88 15.20 10.87
C ALA A 135 -9.17 15.32 12.23
N ARG A 136 -7.86 15.02 12.28
CA ARG A 136 -7.07 15.16 13.51
C ARG A 136 -7.06 16.59 14.02
N HIS A 137 -6.89 17.58 13.14
CA HIS A 137 -6.90 18.99 13.52
C HIS A 137 -8.24 19.37 14.15
N LEU A 138 -9.35 19.06 13.48
CA LEU A 138 -10.70 19.37 13.96
C LEU A 138 -10.99 18.71 15.32
N LEU A 139 -10.65 17.43 15.47
CA LEU A 139 -10.88 16.69 16.72
C LEU A 139 -10.02 17.19 17.89
N THR A 140 -8.87 17.81 17.63
CA THR A 140 -7.93 18.23 18.68
C THR A 140 -7.94 19.73 18.97
N LYS A 141 -8.41 20.56 18.03
CA LYS A 141 -8.33 22.02 18.11
C LYS A 141 -9.68 22.72 18.05
N VAL A 142 -10.72 22.06 17.58
CA VAL A 142 -12.06 22.64 17.42
C VAL A 142 -13.01 22.05 18.47
N ALA A 143 -13.84 22.90 19.07
CA ALA A 143 -14.86 22.50 20.04
C ALA A 143 -15.87 21.55 19.38
N GLU A 144 -16.40 20.59 20.14
CA GLU A 144 -17.21 19.51 19.59
C GLU A 144 -18.47 19.99 18.85
N ASP A 145 -19.11 21.04 19.35
CA ASP A 145 -20.30 21.68 18.77
C ASP A 145 -20.01 22.57 17.55
N GLU A 146 -18.74 22.84 17.26
CA GLU A 146 -18.28 23.63 16.11
C GLU A 146 -17.69 22.77 14.98
N ARG A 147 -17.54 21.46 15.20
CA ARG A 147 -16.99 20.53 14.20
C ARG A 147 -17.97 20.34 13.04
N PRO A 148 -17.47 20.19 11.79
CA PRO A 148 -18.32 19.83 10.67
C PRO A 148 -18.86 18.40 10.83
N ASP A 149 -20.02 18.15 10.24
CA ASP A 149 -20.58 16.82 10.06
C ASP A 149 -20.35 16.38 8.60
N TRP A 150 -19.56 15.32 8.43
CA TRP A 150 -19.26 14.67 7.15
C TRP A 150 -20.24 13.54 6.82
N SER A 151 -21.28 13.36 7.62
CA SER A 151 -22.31 12.35 7.37
C SER A 151 -23.11 12.67 6.11
N GLU A 152 -23.26 11.67 5.24
CA GLU A 152 -24.13 11.74 4.06
C GLU A 152 -25.01 10.50 3.98
N GLN A 153 -26.25 10.69 3.54
CA GLN A 153 -27.21 9.62 3.27
C GLN A 153 -27.64 9.73 1.80
N VAL A 154 -26.96 9.00 0.94
CA VAL A 154 -27.16 9.02 -0.52
C VAL A 154 -27.97 7.81 -0.99
N GLY A 155 -27.84 6.66 -0.31
CA GLY A 155 -28.49 5.41 -0.71
C GLY A 155 -28.06 4.92 -2.10
N GLY A 156 -28.92 4.15 -2.77
CA GLY A 156 -28.66 3.56 -4.10
C GLY A 156 -27.86 2.26 -4.06
N GLN A 157 -27.59 1.67 -5.23
CA GLN A 157 -26.82 0.41 -5.31
C GLN A 157 -25.38 0.65 -4.80
N LEU A 158 -24.89 -0.27 -3.97
CA LEU A 158 -23.51 -0.32 -3.50
C LEU A 158 -23.08 -1.79 -3.44
N ASP A 159 -21.95 -2.10 -4.07
CA ASP A 159 -21.19 -3.33 -3.85
C ASP A 159 -20.12 -3.01 -2.79
N ASP A 160 -20.46 -3.18 -1.52
CA ASP A 160 -19.52 -3.07 -0.41
C ASP A 160 -18.81 -4.42 -0.21
N ARG A 161 -17.52 -4.47 -0.54
CA ARG A 161 -16.71 -5.69 -0.50
C ARG A 161 -16.18 -6.02 0.90
N GLY A 162 -16.57 -5.26 1.92
CA GLY A 162 -16.12 -5.45 3.29
C GLY A 162 -14.64 -5.09 3.49
N LEU A 163 -14.04 -5.66 4.54
CA LEU A 163 -12.67 -5.32 4.93
C LEU A 163 -11.61 -6.19 4.23
N GLY A 164 -11.92 -7.44 3.88
CA GLY A 164 -10.97 -8.36 3.26
C GLY A 164 -9.75 -8.66 4.16
N LEU A 165 -10.00 -8.87 5.45
CA LEU A 165 -8.99 -9.12 6.50
C LEU A 165 -8.92 -10.61 6.90
N GLU A 166 -9.97 -11.36 6.61
CA GLU A 166 -10.15 -12.78 6.93
C GLU A 166 -9.09 -13.68 6.31
N THR A 167 -8.41 -13.19 5.27
CA THR A 167 -7.34 -13.92 4.58
C THR A 167 -6.00 -13.89 5.32
N PHE A 168 -5.80 -12.97 6.27
CA PHE A 168 -4.50 -12.81 6.92
C PHE A 168 -4.50 -12.42 8.41
N ILE A 169 -5.64 -12.10 9.03
CA ILE A 169 -5.72 -11.96 10.49
C ILE A 169 -6.12 -13.30 11.10
N VAL A 170 -5.18 -13.94 11.80
CA VAL A 170 -5.41 -15.25 12.47
C VAL A 170 -5.46 -15.13 14.00
N PRO A 171 -6.11 -16.08 14.70
CA PRO A 171 -6.27 -16.03 16.17
C PRO A 171 -4.95 -15.86 16.94
N GLU A 172 -3.86 -16.46 16.47
CA GLU A 172 -2.55 -16.36 17.10
C GLU A 172 -2.01 -14.93 17.08
N GLN A 173 -2.29 -14.14 16.04
CA GLN A 173 -1.90 -12.73 15.98
C GLN A 173 -2.74 -11.89 16.96
N VAL A 174 -4.05 -12.14 17.03
CA VAL A 174 -4.95 -11.45 17.97
C VAL A 174 -4.52 -11.71 19.41
N GLU A 175 -4.23 -12.96 19.74
CA GLU A 175 -3.83 -13.36 21.09
C GLU A 175 -2.49 -12.74 21.54
N HIS A 176 -1.57 -12.49 20.61
CA HIS A 176 -0.24 -11.93 20.89
C HIS A 176 -0.12 -10.46 20.48
N ASP A 177 -1.24 -9.76 20.25
CA ASP A 177 -1.28 -8.33 19.90
C ASP A 177 -0.42 -7.96 18.67
N VAL A 178 -0.39 -8.85 17.67
CA VAL A 178 0.38 -8.71 16.42
C VAL A 178 -0.55 -8.26 15.30
N LEU A 179 -1.32 -7.20 15.55
CA LEU A 179 -2.30 -6.66 14.59
C LEU A 179 -1.78 -5.39 13.90
N ALA A 180 -1.06 -4.54 14.63
CA ALA A 180 -0.53 -3.29 14.07
C ALA A 180 0.44 -3.59 12.91
N PRO A 181 0.28 -2.95 11.73
CA PRO A 181 1.16 -3.18 10.58
C PRO A 181 2.64 -2.99 10.92
N VAL A 182 3.00 -1.94 11.67
CA VAL A 182 4.40 -1.65 12.03
C VAL A 182 5.08 -2.82 12.76
N VAL A 183 4.35 -3.56 13.60
CA VAL A 183 4.86 -4.74 14.31
C VAL A 183 5.10 -5.90 13.34
N GLN A 184 4.15 -6.17 12.44
CA GLN A 184 4.27 -7.22 11.43
C GLN A 184 5.42 -6.94 10.46
N TYR A 185 5.50 -5.72 9.92
CA TYR A 185 6.58 -5.28 9.05
C TYR A 185 7.93 -5.39 9.73
N ALA A 186 8.03 -5.06 11.01
CA ALA A 186 9.28 -5.16 11.76
C ALA A 186 9.76 -6.61 11.89
N LEU A 187 8.84 -7.56 12.10
CA LEU A 187 9.17 -8.99 12.11
C LEU A 187 9.73 -9.45 10.75
N PHE A 188 9.17 -8.98 9.63
CA PHE A 188 9.69 -9.30 8.29
C PHE A 188 11.06 -8.69 8.04
N GLU A 189 11.24 -7.44 8.45
CA GLU A 189 12.49 -6.69 8.32
C GLU A 189 13.63 -7.39 9.08
N HIS A 190 13.37 -7.84 10.31
CA HIS A 190 14.34 -8.62 11.09
C HIS A 190 14.59 -10.02 10.54
N ALA A 191 13.57 -10.69 9.97
CA ALA A 191 13.76 -11.96 9.29
C ALA A 191 14.69 -11.80 8.06
N ARG A 192 14.48 -10.75 7.26
CA ARG A 192 15.36 -10.41 6.14
C ARG A 192 16.77 -10.06 6.63
N ARG A 193 16.91 -9.26 7.70
CA ARG A 193 18.21 -8.96 8.32
C ARG A 193 18.96 -10.22 8.72
N GLY A 194 18.27 -11.17 9.36
CA GLY A 194 18.84 -12.46 9.76
C GLY A 194 19.35 -13.26 8.56
N ARG A 195 18.56 -13.33 7.47
CA ARG A 195 18.96 -14.00 6.23
C ARG A 195 20.21 -13.37 5.60
N LEU A 196 20.30 -12.04 5.61
CA LEU A 196 21.45 -11.29 5.09
C LEU A 196 22.66 -11.28 6.02
N ARG A 197 22.51 -11.73 7.26
CA ARG A 197 23.55 -11.73 8.31
C ARG A 197 24.14 -10.34 8.57
N LEU A 198 23.29 -9.33 8.47
CA LEU A 198 23.66 -7.95 8.79
C LEU A 198 23.42 -7.69 10.28
N ASP A 199 24.34 -6.95 10.91
CA ASP A 199 24.09 -6.41 12.23
C ASP A 199 23.05 -5.27 12.19
N ARG A 200 22.66 -4.78 13.36
CA ARG A 200 21.62 -3.74 13.49
C ARG A 200 22.02 -2.41 12.85
N GLU A 201 23.30 -2.03 12.93
CA GLU A 201 23.78 -0.73 12.43
C GLU A 201 23.85 -0.76 10.91
N ALA A 202 24.46 -1.79 10.34
CA ALA A 202 24.53 -2.02 8.90
C ALA A 202 23.14 -2.09 8.27
N TYR A 203 22.19 -2.82 8.89
CA TYR A 203 20.83 -2.92 8.37
C TYR A 203 20.05 -1.61 8.47
N ARG A 204 20.26 -0.83 9.55
CA ARG A 204 19.65 0.50 9.67
C ARG A 204 20.17 1.45 8.59
N ARG A 205 21.46 1.39 8.29
CA ARG A 205 22.06 2.15 7.19
C ARG A 205 21.51 1.71 5.84
N ASP A 206 21.35 0.40 5.60
CA ASP A 206 20.74 -0.14 4.38
C ASP A 206 19.32 0.42 4.13
N MET A 207 18.49 0.46 5.18
CA MET A 207 17.15 1.06 5.09
C MET A 207 17.19 2.57 4.79
N ALA A 208 18.15 3.28 5.37
CA ALA A 208 18.33 4.72 5.13
C ALA A 208 18.84 5.02 3.71
N GLU A 209 19.76 4.22 3.20
CA GLU A 209 20.27 4.31 1.81
C GLU A 209 19.16 4.06 0.80
N LEU A 210 18.24 3.12 1.09
CA LEU A 210 17.06 2.89 0.27
C LEU A 210 16.12 4.10 0.21
N PHE A 211 15.87 4.77 1.34
CA PHE A 211 14.85 5.82 1.44
C PHE A 211 15.36 7.24 1.21
N ALA A 212 16.67 7.50 1.29
CA ALA A 212 17.20 8.84 0.99
C ALA A 212 16.78 9.35 -0.41
N PRO A 213 16.89 8.57 -1.50
CA PRO A 213 16.42 9.01 -2.83
C PRO A 213 14.91 9.28 -2.89
N PHE A 214 14.09 8.55 -2.13
CA PHE A 214 12.63 8.76 -2.08
C PHE A 214 12.31 10.17 -1.56
N THR A 215 13.08 10.66 -0.59
CA THR A 215 12.90 12.01 -0.03
C THR A 215 13.14 13.11 -1.06
N GLU A 216 14.06 12.88 -2.01
CA GLU A 216 14.37 13.84 -3.07
C GLU A 216 13.25 13.94 -4.11
N VAL A 217 12.60 12.81 -4.41
CA VAL A 217 11.44 12.76 -5.29
C VAL A 217 10.24 13.43 -4.61
N ALA A 218 9.95 13.06 -3.36
CA ALA A 218 8.87 13.67 -2.58
C ALA A 218 9.04 15.19 -2.42
N ALA A 219 10.25 15.68 -2.18
CA ALA A 219 10.52 17.12 -2.00
C ALA A 219 10.19 17.97 -3.23
N LYS A 220 10.20 17.37 -4.44
CA LYS A 220 9.86 18.04 -5.70
C LYS A 220 8.38 17.84 -6.07
N HIS A 221 7.69 16.94 -5.40
CA HIS A 221 6.34 16.55 -5.75
C HIS A 221 5.31 17.55 -5.20
N PRO A 222 4.45 18.16 -6.05
CA PRO A 222 3.54 19.22 -5.62
C PRO A 222 2.52 18.76 -4.57
N HIS A 223 2.17 17.48 -4.56
CA HIS A 223 1.22 16.91 -3.60
C HIS A 223 1.86 16.31 -2.34
N ALA A 224 3.19 16.30 -2.18
CA ALA A 224 3.83 15.64 -1.05
C ALA A 224 3.55 16.33 0.29
N ALA A 225 3.12 15.59 1.31
CA ALA A 225 2.80 16.12 2.63
C ALA A 225 4.03 16.49 3.48
N ALA A 226 5.20 15.89 3.23
CA ALA A 226 6.44 16.18 3.94
C ALA A 226 7.62 16.36 2.96
N PRO A 227 7.69 17.48 2.21
CA PRO A 227 8.66 17.68 1.14
C PRO A 227 10.04 18.12 1.68
N THR A 228 10.63 17.35 2.60
CA THR A 228 11.96 17.61 3.16
C THR A 228 12.92 16.54 2.70
N VAL A 229 13.96 16.94 1.97
CA VAL A 229 15.08 16.06 1.61
C VAL A 229 15.81 15.66 2.89
N ARG A 230 16.09 14.37 3.06
CA ARG A 230 16.84 13.82 4.20
C ARG A 230 17.96 12.94 3.70
N GLY A 231 19.15 13.15 4.27
CA GLY A 231 20.32 12.32 3.97
C GLY A 231 20.31 10.98 4.69
N VAL A 232 21.15 10.06 4.23
CA VAL A 232 21.31 8.72 4.83
C VAL A 232 21.61 8.79 6.32
N ASP A 233 22.58 9.61 6.72
CA ASP A 233 22.99 9.70 8.14
C ASP A 233 21.86 10.25 9.02
N GLU A 234 21.03 11.15 8.50
CA GLU A 234 19.87 11.68 9.22
C GLU A 234 18.78 10.60 9.40
N LEU A 235 18.48 9.84 8.34
CA LEU A 235 17.51 8.76 8.38
C LEU A 235 17.96 7.60 9.29
N ALA A 236 19.26 7.32 9.35
CA ALA A 236 19.83 6.23 10.15
C ALA A 236 20.10 6.61 11.62
N THR A 237 20.12 7.89 11.98
CA THR A 237 20.50 8.33 13.33
C THR A 237 19.28 8.57 14.21
N PRO A 238 19.14 7.86 15.35
CA PRO A 238 18.11 8.17 16.33
C PRO A 238 18.29 9.58 16.90
N SER A 239 17.21 10.35 16.96
CA SER A 239 17.20 11.70 17.53
C SER A 239 15.84 12.00 18.16
N GLY A 240 15.67 13.19 18.75
CA GLY A 240 14.35 13.63 19.25
C GLY A 240 13.29 13.63 18.15
N ASP A 241 13.67 14.05 16.93
CA ASP A 241 12.78 14.06 15.77
C ASP A 241 12.75 12.71 15.05
N ASN A 242 13.79 11.88 15.13
CA ASN A 242 13.85 10.56 14.50
C ASN A 242 13.91 9.45 15.54
N ARG A 243 13.01 9.49 16.52
CA ARG A 243 13.02 8.51 17.62
C ARG A 243 12.71 7.08 17.13
N PRO A 244 13.14 6.05 17.85
CA PRO A 244 12.65 4.68 17.67
C PRO A 244 11.13 4.59 17.83
N ILE A 245 10.49 3.79 16.98
CA ILE A 245 9.05 3.49 17.04
C ILE A 245 8.87 2.01 17.39
N THR A 246 9.36 1.16 16.51
CA THR A 246 9.29 -0.30 16.61
C THR A 246 10.54 -0.84 15.92
N ASP A 247 11.44 -1.53 16.64
CA ASP A 247 12.72 -2.04 16.10
C ASP A 247 12.44 -2.85 14.81
N PRO A 248 13.05 -2.51 13.66
CA PRO A 248 14.24 -1.66 13.50
C PRO A 248 13.94 -0.21 13.06
N TYR A 249 12.67 0.20 13.02
CA TYR A 249 12.24 1.47 12.44
C TYR A 249 12.41 2.67 13.38
N LEU A 250 13.08 3.68 12.84
CA LEU A 250 13.00 5.05 13.33
C LEU A 250 11.82 5.78 12.66
N ARG A 251 11.33 6.85 13.27
CA ARG A 251 10.13 7.57 12.83
C ARG A 251 10.15 7.96 11.35
N PHE A 252 11.28 8.38 10.81
CA PHE A 252 11.36 8.80 9.40
C PHE A 252 11.26 7.65 8.39
N LEU A 253 11.39 6.40 8.83
CA LEU A 253 11.26 5.22 7.97
C LEU A 253 9.86 4.59 8.04
N VAL A 254 8.91 5.22 8.74
CA VAL A 254 7.53 4.77 8.89
C VAL A 254 6.61 5.67 8.08
N SER A 255 5.64 5.08 7.39
CA SER A 255 4.62 5.80 6.61
C SER A 255 3.96 6.94 7.40
N ARG A 256 3.75 8.08 6.74
CA ARG A 256 3.06 9.24 7.32
C ARG A 256 1.59 9.24 6.91
N ASP A 257 0.71 8.79 7.79
CA ASP A 257 -0.74 8.77 7.58
C ASP A 257 -1.42 10.15 7.66
N GLN A 258 -0.83 11.09 8.40
CA GLN A 258 -1.39 12.45 8.54
C GLN A 258 -1.20 13.27 7.26
N VAL A 259 -2.17 13.13 6.34
CA VAL A 259 -2.27 13.81 5.05
C VAL A 259 -3.71 14.19 4.73
N ASN A 260 -3.89 15.14 3.81
CA ASN A 260 -5.14 15.34 3.09
C ASN A 260 -4.82 15.22 1.59
N GLN A 261 -5.14 14.09 0.99
CA GLN A 261 -4.75 13.75 -0.38
C GLN A 261 -5.85 12.91 -1.03
N GLY A 262 -6.02 13.04 -2.34
CA GLY A 262 -6.87 12.16 -3.12
C GLY A 262 -6.38 12.03 -4.55
N ALA A 263 -6.65 10.88 -5.15
CA ALA A 263 -6.34 10.59 -6.54
C ALA A 263 -7.51 9.87 -7.25
N ALA A 264 -7.57 10.05 -8.56
CA ALA A 264 -8.55 9.40 -9.41
C ALA A 264 -7.98 9.02 -10.77
N VAL A 265 -8.52 7.95 -11.34
CA VAL A 265 -8.17 7.41 -12.66
C VAL A 265 -9.44 7.14 -13.45
N VAL A 266 -9.47 7.57 -14.71
CA VAL A 266 -10.55 7.29 -15.67
C VAL A 266 -10.04 6.28 -16.70
N LEU A 267 -10.74 5.16 -16.82
CA LEU A 267 -10.54 4.17 -17.87
C LEU A 267 -11.71 4.19 -18.85
N ALA A 268 -11.42 3.94 -20.12
CA ALA A 268 -12.44 3.83 -21.16
C ALA A 268 -12.08 2.73 -22.17
N ALA A 269 -13.10 2.14 -22.80
CA ALA A 269 -12.92 1.40 -24.04
C ALA A 269 -12.42 2.34 -25.14
N THR A 270 -11.47 1.90 -25.98
CA THR A 270 -10.92 2.79 -27.02
C THR A 270 -11.95 3.25 -28.06
N ASP A 271 -12.98 2.47 -28.37
CA ASP A 271 -14.07 2.92 -29.26
C ASP A 271 -14.87 4.07 -28.62
N VAL A 272 -15.24 3.94 -27.34
CA VAL A 272 -15.91 4.98 -26.57
C VAL A 272 -15.03 6.21 -26.36
N ALA A 273 -13.73 6.03 -26.11
CA ALA A 273 -12.79 7.14 -26.00
C ALA A 273 -12.73 7.97 -27.30
N ARG A 274 -12.79 7.32 -28.47
CA ARG A 274 -12.87 8.01 -29.77
C ARG A 274 -14.20 8.74 -29.94
N GLU A 275 -15.32 8.11 -29.56
CA GLU A 275 -16.65 8.75 -29.60
C GLU A 275 -16.70 10.03 -28.75
N LEU A 276 -16.03 10.02 -27.59
CA LEU A 276 -15.93 11.17 -26.69
C LEU A 276 -14.90 12.21 -27.13
N GLY A 277 -14.17 11.97 -28.21
CA GLY A 277 -13.15 12.88 -28.73
C GLY A 277 -11.87 12.95 -27.88
N ILE A 278 -11.58 11.90 -27.10
CA ILE A 278 -10.36 11.82 -26.28
C ILE A 278 -9.14 11.61 -27.20
N PRO A 279 -8.12 12.50 -27.18
CA PRO A 279 -6.99 12.43 -28.10
C PRO A 279 -6.16 11.16 -27.98
N SER A 280 -5.91 10.49 -29.11
CA SER A 280 -5.03 9.31 -29.23
C SER A 280 -3.71 9.59 -29.96
N ASP A 281 -3.60 10.73 -30.64
CA ASP A 281 -2.42 11.24 -31.35
C ASP A 281 -2.14 12.71 -30.98
N GLY A 282 -0.96 13.23 -31.32
CA GLY A 282 -0.66 14.68 -31.25
C GLY A 282 -0.81 15.37 -29.88
N GLY A 283 -0.92 14.59 -28.81
CA GLY A 283 -1.28 15.02 -27.44
C GLY A 283 -1.88 13.85 -26.64
N ALA A 284 -1.51 12.62 -27.01
CA ALA A 284 -2.20 11.38 -26.68
C ALA A 284 -2.43 11.25 -25.17
N ARG A 285 -3.68 10.94 -24.80
CA ARG A 285 -4.07 10.66 -23.42
C ARG A 285 -4.02 9.18 -23.09
N TRP A 286 -3.96 8.33 -24.10
CA TRP A 286 -4.16 6.90 -23.91
C TRP A 286 -2.90 6.24 -23.37
N VAL A 287 -3.03 5.57 -22.23
CA VAL A 287 -2.03 4.69 -21.65
C VAL A 287 -2.65 3.32 -21.46
N HIS A 288 -2.03 2.30 -22.06
CA HIS A 288 -2.48 0.92 -22.01
C HIS A 288 -1.86 0.21 -20.80
N LEU A 289 -2.61 -0.71 -20.20
CA LEU A 289 -2.09 -1.69 -19.25
C LEU A 289 -1.57 -2.89 -20.05
N HIS A 290 -0.26 -3.01 -20.17
CA HIS A 290 0.44 -4.05 -20.96
C HIS A 290 0.57 -5.37 -20.22
N GLY A 291 0.62 -5.31 -18.89
CA GLY A 291 0.63 -6.51 -18.06
C GLY A 291 0.21 -6.20 -16.63
N HIS A 292 -0.32 -7.21 -15.97
CA HIS A 292 -0.90 -7.09 -14.64
C HIS A 292 -0.90 -8.43 -13.91
N ALA A 293 -0.96 -8.40 -12.59
CA ALA A 293 -1.20 -9.58 -11.75
C ALA A 293 -1.64 -9.17 -10.35
N ASP A 294 -2.55 -9.93 -9.76
CA ASP A 294 -3.03 -9.77 -8.39
C ASP A 294 -2.81 -11.07 -7.58
N LEU A 295 -1.88 -11.05 -6.63
CA LEU A 295 -1.50 -12.24 -5.85
C LEU A 295 -1.57 -12.01 -4.34
N VAL A 296 -1.69 -13.10 -3.59
CA VAL A 296 -1.79 -13.08 -2.12
C VAL A 296 -0.78 -14.01 -1.46
N GLU A 297 -0.28 -13.58 -0.30
CA GLU A 297 0.50 -14.40 0.62
C GLU A 297 -0.42 -15.11 1.63
N PRO A 298 -0.01 -16.27 2.17
CA PRO A 298 -0.69 -16.86 3.32
C PRO A 298 -0.46 -16.03 4.60
N PRO A 299 -1.20 -16.33 5.68
CA PRO A 299 -0.97 -15.73 6.99
C PRO A 299 0.50 -15.82 7.42
N VAL A 300 0.94 -14.83 8.21
CA VAL A 300 2.35 -14.62 8.60
C VAL A 300 3.10 -15.91 8.96
N LEU A 301 2.59 -16.71 9.88
CA LEU A 301 3.29 -17.91 10.37
C LEU A 301 3.35 -19.05 9.35
N ASP A 302 2.48 -19.02 8.34
CA ASP A 302 2.36 -20.06 7.30
C ASP A 302 3.23 -19.75 6.06
N ARG A 303 3.98 -18.64 6.05
CA ARG A 303 4.91 -18.31 4.96
C ARG A 303 6.12 -19.26 4.95
N ALA A 304 6.85 -19.34 3.85
CA ALA A 304 8.08 -20.13 3.81
C ALA A 304 9.22 -19.36 4.52
N ASP A 305 9.38 -18.10 4.11
CA ASP A 305 10.35 -17.16 4.64
C ASP A 305 9.64 -15.85 4.99
N LEU A 306 9.78 -15.39 6.23
CA LEU A 306 9.14 -14.17 6.71
C LEU A 306 9.78 -12.89 6.12
N GLY A 307 11.04 -12.94 5.69
CA GLY A 307 11.76 -11.81 5.11
C GLY A 307 11.65 -11.72 3.58
N ALA A 308 10.76 -12.48 2.95
CA ALA A 308 10.51 -12.47 1.52
C ALA A 308 9.00 -12.44 1.22
N SER A 309 8.67 -12.19 -0.05
CA SER A 309 7.31 -12.36 -0.56
C SER A 309 7.35 -12.98 -1.96
N PRO A 310 7.17 -14.30 -2.07
CA PRO A 310 6.93 -14.95 -3.36
C PRO A 310 5.76 -14.33 -4.13
N ALA A 311 4.68 -13.90 -3.47
CA ALA A 311 3.54 -13.27 -4.14
C ALA A 311 3.95 -11.95 -4.82
N ALA A 312 4.64 -11.05 -4.11
CA ALA A 312 5.11 -9.79 -4.70
C ALA A 312 6.08 -10.02 -5.87
N ALA A 313 7.03 -10.94 -5.68
CA ALA A 313 8.00 -11.29 -6.71
C ALA A 313 7.33 -11.87 -7.97
N THR A 314 6.39 -12.80 -7.80
CA THR A 314 5.67 -13.44 -8.90
C THR A 314 4.74 -12.45 -9.60
N ALA A 315 4.01 -11.60 -8.87
CA ALA A 315 3.09 -10.63 -9.46
C ALA A 315 3.82 -9.69 -10.43
N VAL A 316 4.97 -9.14 -10.00
CA VAL A 316 5.75 -8.24 -10.85
C VAL A 316 6.34 -8.97 -12.05
N ARG A 317 6.84 -10.20 -11.89
CA ARG A 317 7.34 -11.00 -13.01
C ARG A 317 6.24 -11.30 -14.03
N ARG A 318 5.06 -11.71 -13.58
CA ARG A 318 3.92 -11.98 -14.46
C ARG A 318 3.49 -10.73 -15.24
N ALA A 319 3.44 -9.57 -14.59
CA ALA A 319 3.12 -8.32 -15.26
C ALA A 319 4.19 -7.93 -16.31
N LEU A 320 5.48 -8.13 -16.03
CA LEU A 320 6.56 -7.90 -17.00
C LEU A 320 6.53 -8.89 -18.17
N ASP A 321 6.33 -10.17 -17.88
CA ASP A 321 6.24 -11.25 -18.88
C ASP A 321 5.06 -11.01 -19.84
N GLN A 322 3.89 -10.64 -19.32
CA GLN A 322 2.71 -10.32 -20.12
C GLN A 322 2.92 -9.08 -21.00
N ALA A 323 3.67 -8.09 -20.50
CA ALA A 323 4.09 -6.93 -21.28
C ALA A 323 5.21 -7.25 -22.30
N GLY A 324 5.83 -8.43 -22.21
CA GLY A 324 6.91 -8.86 -23.11
C GLY A 324 8.22 -8.09 -22.92
N ILE A 325 8.49 -7.60 -21.71
CA ILE A 325 9.67 -6.79 -21.40
C ILE A 325 10.44 -7.32 -20.18
N GLY A 326 11.70 -6.94 -20.04
CA GLY A 326 12.49 -7.16 -18.84
C GLY A 326 12.49 -5.94 -17.90
N PRO A 327 13.02 -6.09 -16.67
CA PRO A 327 13.19 -4.95 -15.75
C PRO A 327 14.01 -3.81 -16.34
N ASP A 328 14.98 -4.10 -17.21
CA ASP A 328 15.86 -3.11 -17.85
C ASP A 328 15.14 -2.19 -18.85
N ASP A 329 13.96 -2.58 -19.35
CA ASP A 329 13.15 -1.80 -20.29
C ASP A 329 12.28 -0.73 -19.60
N LEU A 330 12.21 -0.75 -18.26
CA LEU A 330 11.42 0.19 -17.47
C LEU A 330 12.06 1.58 -17.44
N ALA A 331 11.25 2.61 -17.72
CA ALA A 331 11.62 4.02 -17.66
C ALA A 331 11.03 4.74 -16.42
N THR A 332 10.03 4.15 -15.77
CA THR A 332 9.53 4.54 -14.44
C THR A 332 9.27 3.31 -13.61
N ILE A 333 9.52 3.45 -12.31
CA ILE A 333 9.23 2.43 -11.30
C ILE A 333 8.61 3.17 -10.12
N ASP A 334 7.45 2.70 -9.65
CA ASP A 334 6.94 3.04 -8.32
C ASP A 334 6.65 1.78 -7.52
N LEU A 335 7.45 1.57 -6.49
CA LEU A 335 7.26 0.48 -5.53
C LEU A 335 6.64 1.04 -4.25
N TYR A 336 5.51 0.45 -3.85
CA TYR A 336 4.86 0.76 -2.59
C TYR A 336 5.83 0.63 -1.41
N SER A 337 5.86 1.64 -0.55
CA SER A 337 6.98 1.90 0.35
C SER A 337 6.57 2.37 1.75
N CYS A 338 5.52 1.77 2.35
CA CYS A 338 5.13 2.09 3.74
C CYS A 338 6.27 1.84 4.75
N PHE A 339 7.08 0.82 4.46
CA PHE A 339 8.28 0.41 5.16
C PHE A 339 9.32 -0.08 4.14
N PRO A 340 10.64 -0.01 4.45
CA PRO A 340 11.72 -0.48 3.59
C PRO A 340 11.53 -1.90 3.02
N ILE A 341 11.16 -2.88 3.84
CA ILE A 341 10.96 -4.27 3.39
C ILE A 341 9.93 -4.40 2.27
N ALA A 342 8.89 -3.55 2.22
CA ALA A 342 7.88 -3.59 1.16
C ALA A 342 8.47 -3.28 -0.23
N VAL A 343 9.52 -2.48 -0.28
CA VAL A 343 10.31 -2.22 -1.49
C VAL A 343 11.31 -3.35 -1.71
N ARG A 344 12.00 -3.79 -0.65
CA ARG A 344 13.08 -4.79 -0.75
C ARG A 344 12.61 -6.13 -1.29
N VAL A 345 11.42 -6.61 -0.93
CA VAL A 345 10.90 -7.89 -1.45
C VAL A 345 10.76 -7.89 -2.98
N VAL A 346 10.58 -6.72 -3.60
CA VAL A 346 10.51 -6.56 -5.04
C VAL A 346 11.89 -6.30 -5.64
N THR A 347 12.70 -5.43 -5.05
CA THR A 347 14.05 -5.14 -5.57
C THR A 347 14.92 -6.40 -5.57
N ASP A 348 14.83 -7.21 -4.51
CA ASP A 348 15.53 -8.50 -4.41
C ASP A 348 15.08 -9.45 -5.54
N ALA A 349 13.81 -9.41 -5.93
CA ALA A 349 13.23 -10.26 -6.97
C ALA A 349 13.60 -9.85 -8.40
N LEU A 350 13.80 -8.55 -8.63
CA LEU A 350 14.16 -7.96 -9.91
C LEU A 350 15.66 -7.72 -10.08
N GLY A 351 16.46 -7.88 -9.02
CA GLY A 351 17.88 -7.55 -9.02
C GLY A 351 18.15 -6.03 -9.07
N LEU A 352 17.21 -5.21 -8.59
CA LEU A 352 17.36 -3.76 -8.51
C LEU A 352 18.12 -3.35 -7.26
N THR A 353 18.92 -2.29 -7.37
CA THR A 353 19.65 -1.72 -6.23
C THR A 353 18.98 -0.43 -5.73
N ALA A 354 19.32 -0.01 -4.51
CA ALA A 354 18.77 1.23 -3.92
C ALA A 354 19.18 2.48 -4.71
N ASP A 355 20.33 2.44 -5.37
CA ASP A 355 20.91 3.50 -6.18
C ASP A 355 20.63 3.34 -7.68
N ASP A 356 19.63 2.53 -8.06
CA ASP A 356 19.23 2.39 -9.45
C ASP A 356 18.95 3.79 -10.06
N PRO A 357 19.63 4.16 -11.16
CA PRO A 357 19.58 5.53 -11.69
C PRO A 357 18.20 5.91 -12.23
N ARG A 358 17.30 4.96 -12.45
CA ARG A 358 15.91 5.20 -12.84
C ARG A 358 15.04 5.63 -11.66
N GLY A 359 15.50 5.37 -10.43
CA GLY A 359 14.73 5.52 -9.20
C GLY A 359 13.75 4.36 -8.98
N LEU A 360 13.36 4.16 -7.71
CA LEU A 360 12.39 3.13 -7.30
C LEU A 360 11.00 3.72 -6.97
N THR A 361 10.85 5.03 -7.17
CA THR A 361 9.58 5.76 -7.01
C THR A 361 9.52 6.94 -7.96
N VAL A 362 8.32 7.25 -8.45
CA VAL A 362 7.99 8.51 -9.12
C VAL A 362 7.18 9.44 -8.23
N THR A 363 6.54 8.92 -7.17
CA THR A 363 5.70 9.69 -6.25
C THR A 363 6.46 10.19 -5.02
N GLY A 364 7.42 9.42 -4.51
CA GLY A 364 8.28 9.79 -3.38
C GLY A 364 8.06 8.98 -2.09
N GLY A 365 7.19 7.96 -2.12
CA GLY A 365 6.97 7.01 -1.04
C GLY A 365 6.23 7.52 0.19
N LEU A 366 5.55 6.60 0.90
CA LEU A 366 4.58 6.92 1.95
C LEU A 366 5.14 7.70 3.16
N PRO A 367 6.41 7.52 3.61
CA PRO A 367 6.95 8.34 4.70
C PRO A 367 7.12 9.82 4.35
N PHE A 368 7.27 10.14 3.06
CA PHE A 368 7.70 11.48 2.59
C PHE A 368 6.65 12.16 1.72
N PHE A 369 6.21 11.50 0.65
CA PHE A 369 5.04 11.94 -0.13
C PHE A 369 3.79 12.02 0.76
N GLY A 370 3.70 11.12 1.75
CA GLY A 370 2.51 10.93 2.56
C GLY A 370 1.80 9.63 2.19
N GLY A 371 1.17 9.00 3.17
CA GLY A 371 0.46 7.75 3.01
C GLY A 371 -1.03 8.01 3.17
N PRO A 372 -1.77 8.29 2.09
CA PRO A 372 -3.24 8.38 2.12
C PRO A 372 -3.83 6.96 2.26
N GLY A 373 -3.50 6.30 3.36
CA GLY A 373 -3.96 4.96 3.73
C GLY A 373 -3.81 3.96 2.58
N ASN A 374 -4.96 3.49 2.10
CA ASN A 374 -5.07 2.48 1.05
C ASN A 374 -4.88 3.06 -0.37
N ASP A 375 -4.81 4.38 -0.54
CA ASP A 375 -4.88 5.04 -1.86
C ASP A 375 -3.53 5.52 -2.43
N TYR A 376 -2.40 5.29 -1.74
CA TYR A 376 -1.08 5.73 -2.23
C TYR A 376 -0.83 5.30 -3.69
N SER A 377 -1.15 4.06 -4.03
CA SER A 377 -0.84 3.51 -5.35
C SER A 377 -1.66 4.17 -6.48
N MET A 378 -2.78 4.83 -6.18
CA MET A 378 -3.54 5.60 -7.17
C MET A 378 -2.75 6.84 -7.60
N HIS A 379 -2.04 7.48 -6.66
CA HIS A 379 -1.09 8.55 -6.97
C HIS A 379 0.07 8.03 -7.83
N ALA A 380 0.63 6.86 -7.49
CA ALA A 380 1.69 6.23 -8.28
C ALA A 380 1.27 5.91 -9.73
N ILE A 381 0.01 5.47 -9.93
CA ILE A 381 -0.57 5.29 -11.26
C ILE A 381 -0.66 6.64 -12.00
N ALA A 382 -1.17 7.69 -11.34
CA ALA A 382 -1.29 9.02 -11.93
C ALA A 382 0.07 9.60 -12.37
N ASP A 383 1.09 9.48 -11.53
CA ASP A 383 2.45 9.96 -11.81
C ASP A 383 3.10 9.14 -12.93
N THR A 384 2.93 7.83 -12.92
CA THR A 384 3.41 6.93 -13.98
C THR A 384 2.76 7.26 -15.32
N VAL A 385 1.43 7.39 -15.37
CA VAL A 385 0.69 7.79 -16.59
C VAL A 385 1.18 9.13 -17.13
N THR A 386 1.35 10.12 -16.25
CA THR A 386 1.86 11.45 -16.62
C THR A 386 3.28 11.36 -17.20
N ALA A 387 4.16 10.61 -16.55
CA ALA A 387 5.54 10.44 -16.98
C ALA A 387 5.67 9.68 -18.31
N LEU A 388 4.80 8.70 -18.57
CA LEU A 388 4.77 7.93 -19.82
C LEU A 388 4.21 8.75 -20.98
N ARG A 389 3.19 9.59 -20.75
CA ARG A 389 2.71 10.53 -21.77
C ARG A 389 3.78 11.56 -22.16
N ALA A 390 4.64 11.95 -21.22
CA ALA A 390 5.79 12.83 -21.49
C ALA A 390 6.96 12.11 -22.21
N ARG A 391 7.01 10.78 -22.14
CA ARG A 391 8.01 9.93 -22.82
C ARG A 391 7.33 8.79 -23.58
N PRO A 392 6.59 9.10 -24.66
CA PRO A 392 5.81 8.09 -25.37
C PRO A 392 6.66 6.90 -25.83
N GLY A 393 6.09 5.70 -25.72
CA GLY A 393 6.75 4.47 -26.16
C GLY A 393 7.66 3.82 -25.11
N THR A 394 7.77 4.41 -23.92
CA THR A 394 8.47 3.79 -22.76
C THR A 394 7.50 2.99 -21.90
N TYR A 395 8.02 2.22 -20.94
CA TYR A 395 7.24 1.40 -20.02
C TYR A 395 7.41 1.85 -18.57
N GLY A 396 6.36 1.73 -17.78
CA GLY A 396 6.35 2.07 -16.36
C GLY A 396 5.76 0.95 -15.52
N LEU A 397 6.39 0.64 -14.39
CA LEU A 397 5.91 -0.34 -13.42
C LEU A 397 5.31 0.37 -12.20
N VAL A 398 4.11 -0.04 -11.81
CA VAL A 398 3.54 0.25 -10.49
C VAL A 398 3.39 -1.06 -9.73
N GLY A 399 3.98 -1.13 -8.54
CA GLY A 399 3.83 -2.24 -7.61
C GLY A 399 3.11 -1.78 -6.35
N ALA A 400 1.92 -2.33 -6.09
CA ALA A 400 1.00 -1.89 -5.06
C ALA A 400 0.83 -2.98 -4.00
N ASN A 401 1.08 -2.63 -2.73
CA ASN A 401 1.13 -3.59 -1.63
C ASN A 401 -0.01 -3.39 -0.61
N GLY A 402 -0.62 -4.49 -0.18
CA GLY A 402 -1.75 -4.55 0.73
C GLY A 402 -1.47 -5.28 2.04
N GLY A 403 -1.98 -4.75 3.15
CA GLY A 403 -1.77 -5.31 4.48
C GLY A 403 -0.30 -5.23 4.90
N ALA A 404 0.20 -6.28 5.58
CA ALA A 404 1.61 -6.47 5.87
C ALA A 404 2.21 -7.45 4.85
N ILE A 405 2.40 -6.97 3.62
CA ILE A 405 2.83 -7.81 2.47
C ILE A 405 1.94 -9.04 2.33
N HIS A 406 0.62 -8.86 2.40
CA HIS A 406 -0.36 -9.95 2.28
C HIS A 406 -0.94 -10.04 0.87
N LYS A 407 -1.00 -8.91 0.18
CA LYS A 407 -1.59 -8.79 -1.15
C LYS A 407 -0.66 -7.94 -1.99
N TYR A 408 -0.42 -8.31 -3.23
CA TYR A 408 0.41 -7.55 -4.13
C TYR A 408 -0.22 -7.49 -5.51
N SER A 409 -0.40 -6.27 -6.00
CA SER A 409 -0.95 -5.97 -7.31
C SER A 409 0.11 -5.26 -8.14
N ALA A 410 0.38 -5.75 -9.35
CA ALA A 410 1.36 -5.16 -10.24
C ALA A 410 0.70 -4.68 -11.54
N GLY A 411 1.19 -3.58 -12.11
CA GLY A 411 0.75 -3.06 -13.40
C GLY A 411 1.91 -2.51 -14.22
N VAL A 412 2.01 -2.91 -15.48
CA VAL A 412 2.96 -2.37 -16.45
C VAL A 412 2.20 -1.52 -17.46
N TYR A 413 2.58 -0.26 -17.59
CA TYR A 413 1.88 0.75 -18.38
C TYR A 413 2.74 1.24 -19.54
N SER A 414 2.11 1.57 -20.68
CA SER A 414 2.78 2.26 -21.80
C SER A 414 1.79 2.98 -22.70
N THR A 415 2.24 4.03 -23.39
CA THR A 415 1.47 4.66 -24.47
C THR A 415 1.50 3.85 -25.77
N ARG A 416 2.28 2.76 -25.84
CA ARG A 416 2.25 1.86 -27.00
C ARG A 416 0.88 1.19 -27.07
N PRO A 417 0.19 1.22 -28.23
CA PRO A 417 -1.03 0.46 -28.39
C PRO A 417 -0.77 -1.03 -28.19
N ALA A 418 -1.58 -1.66 -27.35
CA ALA A 418 -1.61 -3.10 -27.16
C ALA A 418 -3.05 -3.57 -26.93
N PRO A 419 -3.44 -4.74 -27.45
CA PRO A 419 -4.73 -5.34 -27.11
C PRO A 419 -4.74 -5.72 -25.63
N TRP A 420 -5.94 -5.83 -25.06
CA TRP A 420 -6.10 -6.46 -23.75
C TRP A 420 -5.60 -7.91 -23.80
N GLN A 421 -4.90 -8.31 -22.74
CA GLN A 421 -4.57 -9.69 -22.47
C GLN A 421 -5.14 -10.06 -21.11
N ASP A 422 -5.89 -11.15 -21.04
CA ASP A 422 -6.30 -11.71 -19.76
C ASP A 422 -5.06 -12.23 -19.02
N GLY A 423 -5.03 -11.98 -17.71
CA GLY A 423 -4.03 -12.56 -16.82
C GLY A 423 -4.37 -14.01 -16.46
N ASP A 424 -3.43 -14.71 -15.84
CA ASP A 424 -3.65 -16.05 -15.25
C ASP A 424 -3.20 -16.05 -13.79
N ASP A 425 -3.86 -15.22 -12.98
CA ASP A 425 -3.60 -15.11 -11.54
C ASP A 425 -3.81 -16.43 -10.82
N ALA A 426 -4.71 -17.29 -11.30
CA ALA A 426 -4.92 -18.62 -10.73
C ALA A 426 -3.68 -19.51 -10.86
N ALA A 427 -3.06 -19.58 -12.04
CA ALA A 427 -1.81 -20.32 -12.22
C ALA A 427 -0.64 -19.69 -11.44
N ALA A 428 -0.54 -18.36 -11.44
CA ALA A 428 0.48 -17.65 -10.67
C ALA A 428 0.31 -17.82 -9.15
N GLN A 429 -0.93 -17.84 -8.64
CA GLN A 429 -1.22 -18.10 -7.24
C GLN A 429 -0.89 -19.54 -6.86
N ALA A 430 -1.17 -20.52 -7.74
CA ALA A 430 -0.79 -21.91 -7.48
C ALA A 430 0.74 -22.10 -7.34
N GLU A 431 1.55 -21.32 -8.07
CA GLU A 431 3.01 -21.28 -7.92
C GLU A 431 3.44 -20.73 -6.55
N VAL A 432 2.81 -19.64 -6.11
CA VAL A 432 3.02 -19.03 -4.79
C VAL A 432 2.64 -20.03 -3.69
N ASP A 433 1.46 -20.63 -3.78
CA ASP A 433 0.96 -21.60 -2.82
C ASP A 433 1.88 -22.83 -2.72
N ALA A 434 2.39 -23.33 -3.84
CA ALA A 434 3.35 -24.44 -3.87
C ALA A 434 4.69 -24.08 -3.20
N THR A 435 5.15 -22.84 -3.37
CA THR A 435 6.36 -22.33 -2.70
C THR A 435 6.18 -22.35 -1.18
N HIS A 436 5.03 -21.91 -0.68
CA HIS A 436 4.73 -21.95 0.75
C HIS A 436 4.50 -23.37 1.25
N ALA A 437 3.74 -24.20 0.54
CA ALA A 437 3.47 -25.58 0.96
C ALA A 437 4.75 -26.43 1.11
N SER A 438 5.79 -26.16 0.31
CA SER A 438 7.06 -26.88 0.35
C SER A 438 8.07 -26.31 1.36
N GLY A 439 8.01 -25.00 1.65
CA GLY A 439 8.98 -24.31 2.51
C GLY A 439 8.47 -23.92 3.89
N ALA A 440 7.17 -23.90 4.12
CA ALA A 440 6.58 -23.48 5.39
C ALA A 440 6.87 -24.51 6.49
N PRO A 441 7.36 -24.07 7.65
CA PRO A 441 7.77 -24.99 8.69
C PRO A 441 6.64 -25.45 9.61
N GLY A 442 5.39 -25.07 9.31
CA GLY A 442 4.24 -25.27 10.18
C GLY A 442 4.26 -24.38 11.43
N LYS A 443 3.16 -24.42 12.19
CA LYS A 443 2.96 -23.61 13.39
C LYS A 443 2.43 -24.41 14.58
N VAL A 444 2.64 -23.88 15.78
CA VAL A 444 2.15 -24.43 17.04
C VAL A 444 1.67 -23.28 17.95
N ALA A 445 0.48 -23.44 18.53
CA ALA A 445 -0.17 -22.37 19.29
C ALA A 445 0.36 -22.21 20.72
N ARG A 446 0.86 -23.30 21.32
CA ARG A 446 1.30 -23.36 22.73
C ARG A 446 2.65 -24.02 22.81
N VAL A 447 3.61 -23.36 23.45
CA VAL A 447 4.99 -23.82 23.59
C VAL A 447 5.45 -23.64 25.02
N ASP A 448 6.06 -24.68 25.58
CA ASP A 448 6.70 -24.69 26.89
C ASP A 448 8.11 -25.25 26.74
N GLY A 449 9.12 -24.50 27.19
CA GLY A 449 10.53 -24.90 27.15
C GLY A 449 11.40 -24.03 26.23
N ALA A 450 12.54 -24.58 25.82
CA ALA A 450 13.53 -23.86 25.05
C ALA A 450 13.15 -23.77 23.55
N ALA A 451 13.38 -22.60 22.96
CA ALA A 451 13.14 -22.32 21.55
C ALA A 451 14.22 -21.40 20.97
N THR A 452 14.31 -21.32 19.65
CA THR A 452 15.22 -20.41 18.95
C THR A 452 14.47 -19.22 18.36
N VAL A 453 14.97 -17.99 18.51
CA VAL A 453 14.39 -16.79 17.89
C VAL A 453 14.64 -16.82 16.38
N GLU A 454 13.56 -16.81 15.59
CA GLU A 454 13.63 -16.66 14.12
C GLU A 454 13.61 -15.19 13.72
N THR A 455 12.68 -14.43 14.32
CA THR A 455 12.60 -12.97 14.20
C THR A 455 11.96 -12.38 15.44
N TYR A 456 12.09 -11.07 15.62
CA TYR A 456 11.60 -10.36 16.78
C TYR A 456 11.32 -8.89 16.43
N THR A 457 10.65 -8.20 17.33
CA THR A 457 10.60 -6.73 17.34
C THR A 457 10.38 -6.22 18.75
N VAL A 458 10.72 -4.95 18.98
CA VAL A 458 10.57 -4.23 20.25
C VAL A 458 9.85 -2.91 19.98
N GLU A 459 8.82 -2.62 20.76
CA GLU A 459 8.02 -1.40 20.67
C GLU A 459 8.50 -0.37 21.70
N TYR A 460 8.61 0.89 21.27
CA TYR A 460 9.16 1.97 22.08
C TYR A 460 8.15 3.08 22.37
N GLY A 461 8.18 3.56 23.60
CA GLY A 461 7.44 4.74 24.02
C GLY A 461 8.03 6.02 23.40
N ARG A 462 7.32 7.14 23.53
CA ARG A 462 7.84 8.45 23.09
C ARG A 462 9.08 8.90 23.86
N ASP A 463 9.28 8.37 25.06
CA ASP A 463 10.46 8.58 25.90
C ASP A 463 11.64 7.68 25.50
N GLY A 464 11.47 6.82 24.49
CA GLY A 464 12.49 5.90 23.99
C GLY A 464 12.64 4.61 24.80
N ARG A 465 11.80 4.38 25.81
CA ARG A 465 11.87 3.14 26.61
C ARG A 465 11.09 2.01 25.94
N PRO A 466 11.62 0.76 25.94
CA PRO A 466 10.87 -0.38 25.44
C PRO A 466 9.67 -0.65 26.37
N TYR A 467 8.49 -0.90 25.80
CA TYR A 467 7.28 -1.25 26.56
C TYR A 467 6.64 -2.58 26.12
N GLY A 468 7.05 -3.12 24.97
CA GLY A 468 6.53 -4.35 24.41
C GLY A 468 7.56 -5.00 23.51
N ALA A 469 7.49 -6.32 23.39
CA ALA A 469 8.28 -7.06 22.43
C ALA A 469 7.55 -8.32 21.99
N VAL A 470 7.75 -8.67 20.71
CA VAL A 470 7.18 -9.86 20.07
C VAL A 470 8.31 -10.69 19.51
N VAL A 471 8.24 -12.00 19.71
CA VAL A 471 9.15 -12.99 19.13
C VAL A 471 8.35 -13.96 18.28
N VAL A 472 8.83 -14.21 17.06
CA VAL A 472 8.52 -15.42 16.31
C VAL A 472 9.68 -16.38 16.52
N GLY A 473 9.39 -17.54 17.11
CA GLY A 473 10.41 -18.54 17.41
C GLY A 473 10.19 -19.87 16.70
N ARG A 474 11.21 -20.71 16.72
CA ARG A 474 11.23 -22.11 16.27
C ARG A 474 11.35 -23.02 17.48
N THR A 475 10.45 -23.97 17.64
CA THR A 475 10.60 -25.03 18.64
C THR A 475 11.86 -25.86 18.37
N HIS A 476 12.53 -26.35 19.41
CA HIS A 476 13.70 -27.22 19.23
C HIS A 476 13.33 -28.65 18.80
N ASP A 477 12.13 -29.12 19.16
CA ASP A 477 11.72 -30.51 18.92
C ASP A 477 11.41 -30.80 17.44
N ASP A 478 10.69 -29.89 16.79
CA ASP A 478 10.19 -30.10 15.42
C ASP A 478 10.33 -28.87 14.52
N GLY A 479 10.91 -27.77 15.04
CA GLY A 479 11.12 -26.56 14.25
C GLY A 479 9.83 -25.94 13.75
N ARG A 480 8.72 -26.00 14.47
CA ARG A 480 7.49 -25.25 14.13
C ARG A 480 7.55 -23.82 14.65
N ARG A 481 6.88 -22.90 13.95
CA ARG A 481 6.75 -21.50 14.36
C ARG A 481 5.74 -21.32 15.50
N PHE A 482 6.02 -20.36 16.37
CA PHE A 482 5.07 -19.83 17.34
C PHE A 482 5.25 -18.33 17.50
N LEU A 483 4.23 -17.66 18.01
CA LEU A 483 4.30 -16.28 18.51
C LEU A 483 4.42 -16.29 20.03
N ALA A 484 5.20 -15.36 20.58
CA ALA A 484 5.28 -15.09 22.00
C ALA A 484 5.49 -13.58 22.25
N ARG A 485 5.01 -13.10 23.39
CA ARG A 485 5.31 -11.74 23.89
C ARG A 485 6.17 -11.79 25.13
N VAL A 486 6.94 -10.74 25.39
CA VAL A 486 7.53 -10.53 26.72
C VAL A 486 6.43 -10.10 27.70
N ALA A 487 6.49 -10.58 28.94
CA ALA A 487 5.55 -10.16 29.97
C ALA A 487 5.73 -8.66 30.30
N PRO A 488 4.65 -7.87 30.50
CA PRO A 488 4.78 -6.42 30.73
C PRO A 488 5.65 -6.03 31.94
N ASP A 489 5.78 -6.90 32.93
CA ASP A 489 6.59 -6.72 34.13
C ASP A 489 8.03 -7.27 34.02
N ASP A 490 8.36 -7.96 32.93
CA ASP A 490 9.71 -8.46 32.64
C ASP A 490 10.55 -7.42 31.90
N ALA A 491 10.92 -6.36 32.62
CA ALA A 491 11.77 -5.30 32.11
C ALA A 491 13.16 -5.78 31.68
N ALA A 492 13.66 -6.88 32.26
CA ALA A 492 14.97 -7.43 31.92
C ALA A 492 14.97 -8.06 30.53
N SER A 493 13.97 -8.87 30.20
CA SER A 493 13.82 -9.45 28.86
C SER A 493 13.54 -8.39 27.80
N LEU A 494 12.75 -7.35 28.11
CA LEU A 494 12.52 -6.22 27.20
C LEU A 494 13.84 -5.49 26.88
N GLU A 495 14.63 -5.16 27.90
CA GLU A 495 15.91 -4.47 27.72
C GLU A 495 16.92 -5.36 26.96
N ALA A 496 16.95 -6.66 27.25
CA ALA A 496 17.81 -7.61 26.55
C ALA A 496 17.47 -7.70 25.06
N LEU A 497 16.18 -7.78 24.69
CA LEU A 497 15.74 -7.74 23.30
C LEU A 497 16.01 -6.39 22.63
N ALA A 498 15.94 -5.28 23.37
CA ALA A 498 16.20 -3.95 22.83
C ALA A 498 17.69 -3.75 22.49
N THR A 499 18.59 -4.24 23.34
CA THR A 499 20.02 -3.89 23.31
C THR A 499 20.94 -4.96 22.73
N THR A 500 20.53 -6.23 22.71
CA THR A 500 21.33 -7.34 22.16
C THR A 500 20.84 -7.75 20.77
N ASP A 501 21.56 -8.62 20.06
CA ASP A 501 21.02 -9.26 18.84
C ASP A 501 20.46 -10.65 19.18
N PRO A 502 19.13 -10.82 19.31
CA PRO A 502 18.54 -12.07 19.73
C PRO A 502 18.34 -13.07 18.58
N LEU A 503 18.56 -12.69 17.31
CA LEU A 503 18.35 -13.60 16.17
C LEU A 503 19.20 -14.86 16.32
N GLY A 504 18.54 -16.02 16.17
CA GLY A 504 19.17 -17.33 16.30
C GLY A 504 19.57 -17.72 17.73
N ARG A 505 19.27 -16.90 18.76
CA ARG A 505 19.54 -17.25 20.16
C ARG A 505 18.43 -18.11 20.75
N THR A 506 18.81 -18.90 21.75
CA THR A 506 17.85 -19.67 22.55
C THR A 506 17.15 -18.76 23.56
N VAL A 507 15.85 -18.96 23.70
CA VAL A 507 14.96 -18.31 24.67
C VAL A 507 14.12 -19.36 25.41
N THR A 508 13.59 -18.99 26.56
CA THR A 508 12.63 -19.83 27.29
C THR A 508 11.22 -19.33 27.05
N VAL A 509 10.32 -20.24 26.71
CA VAL A 509 8.91 -19.96 26.41
C VAL A 509 8.03 -20.67 27.41
N THR A 510 6.96 -20.01 27.84
CA THR A 510 5.93 -20.59 28.70
C THR A 510 4.56 -20.25 28.15
N SER A 511 3.69 -21.24 28.06
CA SER A 511 2.34 -21.06 27.56
C SER A 511 1.38 -20.64 28.68
N GLY A 512 0.38 -19.82 28.35
CA GLY A 512 -0.61 -19.33 29.32
C GLY A 512 -1.95 -19.00 28.67
N GLU A 513 -2.88 -18.49 29.48
CA GLU A 513 -4.23 -18.11 29.02
C GLU A 513 -4.23 -16.96 28.00
N GLN A 514 -3.19 -16.11 28.03
CA GLN A 514 -3.03 -14.95 27.15
C GLN A 514 -1.96 -15.20 26.07
N GLY A 515 -1.81 -16.46 25.65
CA GLY A 515 -0.77 -16.89 24.70
C GLY A 515 0.57 -17.19 25.35
N ASN A 516 1.59 -17.38 24.51
CA ASN A 516 2.95 -17.69 24.94
C ASN A 516 3.65 -16.43 25.47
N ARG A 517 4.50 -16.64 26.47
CA ARG A 517 5.42 -15.64 27.01
C ARG A 517 6.85 -16.08 26.79
N VAL A 518 7.72 -15.13 26.50
CA VAL A 518 9.15 -15.36 26.28
C VAL A 518 9.99 -14.60 27.31
N ALA A 519 11.03 -15.25 27.83
CA ALA A 519 12.04 -14.67 28.69
C ALA A 519 13.45 -14.97 28.15
N LEU A 520 14.38 -14.02 28.33
CA LEU A 520 15.77 -14.08 27.84
C LEU A 520 16.78 -14.34 28.97
#